data_AF-A0A7V8A5J1-F1
#
_entry.id   AF-A0A7V8A5J1-F1
#
_cell.length_a   1.000
_cell.length_b   1.000
_cell.length_c   1.000
_cell.angle_alpha   90.00
_cell.angle_beta   90.00
_cell.angle_gamma   90.00
#
_symmetry.space_group_name_H-M   'P 1'
#
loop_
_entity.id
_entity.type
_entity.pdbx_description
1 polymer ?
#
loop_
_entity_poly.entity_id
_entity_poly.type
_entity_poly.pdbx_seq_one_letter_code
_entity_poly.pdbx_strand_id
1 'polypeptide(L)' 'MIIPVIFGQPIHVWFGMVLFLMLILQVLIAKKLVPIPFKWHRRLGYLILISAFFHGLVGVGLNFGFFSIG' A
#
# COMPACT_ATOMS: atom_id res chain seq x y z
N MET A 1 4.39 8.21 -17.84
CA MET A 1 4.28 6.74 -17.91
C MET A 1 2.83 6.34 -17.68
N ILE A 2 2.34 5.33 -18.39
CA ILE A 2 0.94 4.90 -18.34
C ILE A 2 0.76 3.90 -17.20
N ILE A 3 -0.23 4.16 -16.34
CA ILE A 3 -0.66 3.28 -15.25
C ILE A 3 -1.81 2.42 -15.77
N PRO A 4 -1.68 1.08 -15.77
CA PRO A 4 -2.71 0.20 -16.32
C PRO A 4 -3.97 0.20 -15.45
N VAL A 5 -5.13 0.14 -16.11
CA VAL A 5 -6.41 -0.17 -15.48
C VAL A 5 -6.60 -1.69 -15.45
N ILE A 6 -6.89 -2.20 -14.25
CA ILE A 6 -7.17 -3.62 -14.00
C ILE A 6 -8.51 -3.68 -13.27
N PHE A 7 -9.43 -4.53 -13.71
CA PHE A 7 -10.77 -4.65 -13.12
C PHE A 7 -11.51 -3.31 -12.91
N GLY A 8 -11.36 -2.39 -13.87
CA GLY A 8 -12.06 -1.09 -13.86
C GLY A 8 -11.46 -0.03 -12.94
N GLN A 9 -10.30 -0.29 -12.30
CA GLN A 9 -9.60 0.70 -11.48
C GLN A 9 -8.10 0.73 -11.83
N PRO A 10 -7.42 1.88 -11.71
CA PRO A 10 -5.97 1.96 -11.89
C PRO A 10 -5.24 1.05 -10.90
N ILE A 11 -4.16 0.39 -11.33
CA ILE A 11 -3.36 -0.48 -10.44
C ILE A 11 -2.87 0.25 -9.17
N HIS A 12 -2.67 1.56 -9.25
CA HIS A 12 -2.34 2.40 -8.10
C HIS A 12 -3.40 2.35 -6.99
N VAL A 13 -4.69 2.30 -7.35
CA VAL A 13 -5.81 2.21 -6.39
C VAL A 13 -5.82 0.85 -5.71
N TRP A 14 -5.67 -0.24 -6.47
CA TRP A 14 -5.57 -1.59 -5.92
C TRP A 14 -4.40 -1.73 -4.95
N PHE A 15 -3.26 -1.15 -5.31
CA PHE A 15 -2.09 -1.12 -4.44
C PHE A 15 -2.37 -0.35 -3.13
N GLY A 16 -3.10 0.77 -3.20
CA GLY A 16 -3.56 1.50 -2.02
C GLY A 16 -4.47 0.65 -1.10
N MET A 17 -5.37 -0.14 -1.67
CA MET A 17 -6.22 -1.05 -0.89
C MET A 17 -5.40 -2.12 -0.18
N VAL A 18 -4.43 -2.74 -0.86
CA VAL A 18 -3.53 -3.73 -0.26
C VAL A 18 -2.72 -3.09 0.89
N LEU A 19 -2.18 -1.89 0.68
CA LEU A 19 -1.47 -1.14 1.71
C LEU A 19 -2.35 -0.84 2.93
N PHE A 20 -3.61 -0.46 2.70
CA PHE A 20 -4.57 -0.24 3.77
C PHE A 20 -4.87 -1.51 4.58
N LEU A 21 -5.03 -2.66 3.92
CA LEU A 21 -5.20 -3.95 4.60
C LEU A 21 -3.95 -4.32 5.43
N MET A 22 -2.75 -4.04 4.91
CA MET A 22 -1.51 -4.25 5.65
C MET A 22 -1.46 -3.36 6.91
N LEU A 23 -1.90 -2.10 6.82
CA LEU A 23 -1.99 -1.20 7.98
C LEU A 23 -2.99 -1.71 9.03
N ILE A 24 -4.15 -2.20 8.61
CA ILE A 24 -5.11 -2.84 9.54
C ILE A 24 -4.44 -4.00 10.26
N LEU A 25 -3.81 -4.91 9.52
CA LEU A 25 -3.11 -6.06 10.11
C LEU A 25 -2.01 -5.62 11.07
N GLN A 26 -1.24 -4.58 10.72
CA GLN A 26 -0.19 -4.01 11.58
C GLN A 26 -0.75 -3.56 12.94
N VAL A 27 -1.90 -2.88 12.94
CA VAL A 27 -2.60 -2.44 14.16
C VAL A 27 -3.16 -3.64 14.93
N LEU A 28 -3.76 -4.62 14.26
CA LEU A 28 -4.29 -5.83 14.91
C LEU A 28 -3.19 -6.61 15.63
N ILE A 29 -2.01 -6.76 15.02
CA ILE A 29 -0.86 -7.43 15.64
C ILE A 29 -0.37 -6.61 16.84
N ALA A 30 -0.25 -5.29 16.72
CA ALA A 30 0.18 -4.43 17.82
C ALA A 30 -0.77 -4.51 19.04
N LYS A 31 -2.08 -4.59 18.77
CA LYS A 31 -3.11 -4.75 19.79
C LYS A 31 -3.28 -6.19 20.28
N LYS A 32 -2.49 -7.15 19.78
CA LYS A 32 -2.60 -8.59 20.08
C LYS A 32 -4.00 -9.18 19.82
N LEU A 33 -4.73 -8.62 18.86
CA LEU A 33 -6.07 -9.09 18.46
C LEU A 33 -6.00 -10.31 17.53
N VAL A 34 -4.83 -10.59 16.98
CA VAL A 34 -4.54 -11.76 16.15
C VAL A 34 -3.34 -12.52 16.72
N PRO A 35 -3.31 -13.87 16.64
CA PRO A 35 -2.26 -14.70 17.25
C PRO A 35 -0.98 -14.74 16.41
N ILE A 36 -0.47 -13.57 16.03
CA ILE A 36 0.73 -13.43 15.19
C ILE A 36 1.90 -12.96 16.06
N PRO A 37 3.07 -13.65 16.02
CA PRO A 37 4.25 -13.22 16.77
C PRO A 37 4.70 -11.80 16.44
N PHE A 38 5.06 -11.01 17.46
CA PHE A 38 5.42 -9.59 17.30
C PHE A 38 6.62 -9.34 16.37
N LYS A 39 7.49 -10.33 16.14
CA LYS A 39 8.55 -10.23 15.11
C LYS A 39 8.00 -9.91 13.72
N TRP A 40 6.77 -10.33 13.42
CA TRP A 40 6.10 -10.03 12.16
C TRP A 40 5.56 -8.61 12.10
N HIS A 41 5.20 -7.98 13.23
CA HIS A 41 4.84 -6.56 13.28
C HIS A 41 5.99 -5.68 12.75
N ARG A 42 7.24 -5.97 13.18
CA ARG A 42 8.40 -5.22 12.69
C ARG A 42 8.65 -5.42 11.19
N ARG A 43 8.56 -6.67 10.71
CA ARG A 43 8.76 -6.99 9.27
C ARG A 43 7.67 -6.35 8.41
N LEU A 44 6.41 -6.46 8.84
CA LEU A 44 5.27 -5.87 8.15
C LEU A 44 5.37 -4.34 8.14
N GLY A 45 5.85 -3.72 9.22
CA GLY A 45 6.13 -2.29 9.26
C GLY A 45 7.11 -1.81 8.19
N TYR A 46 8.21 -2.54 7.96
CA TYR A 46 9.16 -2.20 6.89
C TYR A 46 8.54 -2.39 5.49
N LEU A 47 7.75 -3.45 5.30
CA LEU A 47 7.03 -3.66 4.03
C LEU A 47 6.04 -2.52 3.77
N ILE A 48 5.24 -2.11 4.78
CA ILE A 48 4.32 -0.98 4.70
C ILE A 48 5.08 0.30 4.36
N LEU A 49 6.21 0.57 5.01
CA LEU A 49 6.99 1.79 4.76
C LEU A 49 7.44 1.88 3.30
N ILE A 50 8.01 0.80 2.77
CA ILE A 50 8.47 0.73 1.38
C ILE A 50 7.28 0.87 0.43
N SER A 51 6.20 0.13 0.68
CA SER A 51 5.00 0.19 -0.16
C SER A 51 4.35 1.57 -0.14
N ALA A 52 4.24 2.21 1.02
CA ALA A 52 3.69 3.55 1.17
C ALA A 52 4.53 4.61 0.45
N PHE A 53 5.86 4.48 0.49
CA PHE A 53 6.75 5.37 -0.25
C PHE A 53 6.49 5.29 -1.76
N PHE A 54 6.45 4.08 -2.33
CA PHE A 54 6.12 3.92 -3.76
C PHE A 54 4.69 4.34 -4.09
N HIS A 55 3.72 4.05 -3.21
CA HIS A 55 2.33 4.47 -3.39
C HIS A 55 2.25 6.01 -3.45
N GLY A 56 2.89 6.70 -2.50
CA GLY A 56 2.97 8.14 -2.46
C GLY A 56 3.63 8.74 -3.70
N LEU A 57 4.77 8.19 -4.14
CA LEU A 57 5.44 8.65 -5.37
C LEU A 57 4.56 8.54 -6.61
N VAL A 58 3.82 7.44 -6.75
CA VAL A 58 2.88 7.26 -7.87
C VAL A 58 1.71 8.24 -7.77
N GLY A 59 1.14 8.43 -6.59
CA GLY A 59 0.06 9.40 -6.38
C GLY A 59 0.48 10.84 -6.67
N VAL A 60 1.67 11.23 -6.21
CA VAL A 60 2.29 12.52 -6.54
C VAL A 60 2.50 12.64 -8.05
N GLY A 61 3.06 11.61 -8.68
CA GLY A 61 3.30 11.61 -10.13
C GLY A 61 2.02 11.73 -10.97
N LEU A 62 0.93 11.10 -10.54
CA LEU A 62 -0.41 11.27 -11.14
C LEU A 62 -0.92 12.72 -10.97
N ASN A 63 -0.79 13.29 -9.77
CA ASN A 63 -1.27 14.64 -9.48
C ASN A 63 -0.54 15.73 -10.29
N PHE A 64 0.76 15.57 -10.52
CA PHE A 64 1.55 16.49 -11.33
C PHE A 64 1.57 16.15 -12.84
N GLY A 65 0.87 15.10 -13.27
CA GLY A 65 0.78 14.71 -14.68
C GLY A 65 2.01 13.99 -15.25
N PHE A 66 2.97 13.59 -14.40
CA PHE A 66 4.09 12.72 -14.80
C PHE A 66 3.63 11.30 -15.17
N PHE A 67 2.52 10.87 -14.56
CA PHE A 67 1.83 9.63 -14.87
C PHE A 67 0.42 9.89 -15.37
N SER A 68 -0.07 9.01 -16.24
CA SER A 68 -1.44 9.05 -16.77
C SER A 68 -2.08 7.67 -16.59
N ILE A 69 -3.40 7.65 -16.41
CA ILE A 69 -4.17 6.39 -16.37
C ILE A 69 -4.41 5.96 -17.82
N GLY A 70 -4.12 4.69 -18.12
CA GLY A 70 -4.31 4.09 -19.45
C GLY A 70 -5.49 3.15 -19.54
#